data_AF-A0A1I0K945-F1
#
_entry.id   AF-A0A1I0K945-F1
#
_cell.length_a   1.000
_cell.length_b   1.000
_cell.length_c   1.000
_cell.angle_alpha   90.00
_cell.angle_beta   90.00
_cell.angle_gamma   90.00
#
_symmetry.space_group_name_H-M   'P 1'
#
loop_
_entity.id
_entity.type
_entity.pdbx_description
1 polymer ?
#
loop_
_entity_poly.entity_id
_entity_poly.type
_entity_poly.pdbx_seq_one_letter_code
_entity_poly.pdbx_strand_id
1 'polypeptide(L)'
;MTKMEMVSRYTDLARQRSELFLQSGSCWNTDTERQEKAILGEMAALEAAIKLPVQEEQSIPEMLTIRKAAEKTGLSYDCIRKLCLQKKITFVMVGTKYLVNFGKLVDFLNGQGANA
;
A
#
# COMPACT_ATOMS: atom_id res chain seq x y z
N MET A 1 -18.26 -2.60 -0.98
CA MET A 1 -18.19 -1.29 -1.66
C MET A 1 -16.83 -1.16 -2.31
N THR A 2 -16.79 -0.72 -3.56
CA THR A 2 -15.52 -0.31 -4.20
C THR A 2 -14.93 0.91 -3.48
N LYS A 3 -13.63 1.18 -3.63
CA LYS A 3 -13.00 2.37 -3.03
C LYS A 3 -13.72 3.66 -3.43
N MET A 4 -14.17 3.73 -4.69
CA MET A 4 -14.93 4.86 -5.24
C MET A 4 -16.28 5.04 -4.54
N GLU A 5 -17.02 3.94 -4.32
CA GLU A 5 -18.28 3.97 -3.58
C GLU A 5 -18.08 4.41 -2.12
N MET A 6 -16.99 3.96 -1.46
CA MET A 6 -16.69 4.35 -0.08
C MET A 6 -16.41 5.84 0.03
N VAL A 7 -15.68 6.41 -0.93
CA VAL A 7 -15.40 7.85 -0.99
C VAL A 7 -16.68 8.64 -1.25
N SER A 8 -17.54 8.22 -2.19
CA SER A 8 -18.83 8.88 -2.44
C SER A 8 -19.69 8.90 -1.18
N ARG A 9 -19.83 7.75 -0.52
CA ARG A 9 -20.63 7.65 0.71
C ARG A 9 -20.07 8.51 1.84
N TYR A 10 -18.75 8.61 1.96
CA TYR A 10 -18.11 9.50 2.93
C TYR A 10 -18.45 10.98 2.65
N THR A 11 -18.41 11.40 1.37
CA THR A 11 -18.78 12.78 1.01
C THR A 11 -20.25 13.10 1.28
N ASP A 12 -21.13 12.12 1.08
CA ASP A 12 -22.56 12.27 1.37
C ASP A 12 -22.82 12.40 2.88
N LEU A 13 -22.18 11.56 3.70
CA LEU A 13 -22.26 11.64 5.17
C LEU A 13 -21.68 12.95 5.72
N ALA A 14 -20.57 13.44 5.14
CA ALA A 14 -20.00 14.72 5.51
C ALA A 14 -20.94 15.89 5.20
N ARG A 15 -21.61 15.86 4.03
CA ARG A 15 -22.66 16.82 3.67
C ARG A 15 -23.81 16.76 4.68
N GLN A 16 -24.35 15.57 4.95
CA GLN A 16 -25.45 15.38 5.89
C GLN A 16 -25.11 15.91 7.30
N ARG A 17 -23.87 15.69 7.75
CA ARG A 17 -23.39 16.23 9.04
C ARG A 17 -23.37 17.76 9.05
N SER A 18 -22.93 18.40 7.96
CA SER A 18 -22.90 19.86 7.85
C SER A 18 -24.31 20.48 7.88
N GLU A 19 -25.28 19.80 7.27
CA GLU A 19 -26.69 20.22 7.27
C GLU A 19 -27.29 20.12 8.68
N LEU A 20 -27.03 19.02 9.38
CA LEU A 20 -27.45 18.85 10.77
C LEU A 20 -26.83 19.91 11.69
N PHE A 21 -25.57 20.28 11.48
CA PHE A 21 -24.89 21.33 12.25
C PHE A 21 -25.53 22.72 12.03
N LEU A 22 -25.94 23.03 10.79
CA LEU A 22 -26.64 24.29 10.51
C LEU A 22 -28.05 24.32 11.12
N GLN A 23 -28.72 23.16 11.20
CA GLN A 23 -30.05 23.03 11.78
C GLN A 23 -30.05 23.07 13.32
N SER A 24 -29.02 22.52 13.97
CA SER A 24 -28.92 22.45 15.45
C SER A 24 -28.73 23.80 16.13
N GLY A 25 -28.37 24.86 15.38
CA GLY A 25 -28.28 26.23 15.89
C GLY A 25 -29.60 26.81 16.42
N SER A 26 -30.75 26.16 16.14
CA SER A 26 -32.08 26.67 16.54
C SER A 26 -32.64 26.05 17.83
N CYS A 27 -32.19 24.87 18.26
CA CYS A 27 -32.41 24.28 19.58
C CYS A 27 -31.66 22.94 19.69
N TRP A 28 -30.88 22.75 20.76
CA TRP A 28 -30.19 21.48 21.01
C TRP A 28 -31.21 20.39 21.37
N ASN A 29 -31.17 19.25 20.65
CA ASN A 29 -32.03 18.10 20.92
C ASN A 29 -31.20 16.81 21.08
N THR A 30 -31.56 15.95 22.03
CA THR A 30 -30.92 14.64 22.24
C THR A 30 -30.97 13.73 21.00
N ASP A 31 -31.99 13.88 20.15
CA ASP A 31 -32.09 13.14 18.89
C ASP A 31 -31.07 13.62 17.85
N THR A 32 -30.76 14.92 17.82
CA THR A 32 -29.72 15.45 16.92
C THR A 32 -28.32 14.97 17.32
N GLU A 33 -28.05 14.83 18.62
CA GLU A 33 -26.79 14.26 19.12
C GLU A 33 -26.64 12.77 18.76
N ARG A 34 -27.74 12.00 18.85
CA ARG A 34 -27.77 10.59 18.42
C ARG A 34 -27.47 10.47 16.93
N GLN A 35 -28.08 11.32 16.11
CA GLN A 35 -27.85 11.36 14.66
C GLN A 35 -26.42 11.74 14.32
N GLU A 36 -25.86 12.77 14.95
CA GLU A 36 -24.46 13.15 14.73
C GLU A 36 -23.50 12.03 15.13
N LYS A 37 -23.73 11.38 16.28
CA LYS A 37 -22.90 10.27 16.74
C LYS A 37 -22.95 9.06 15.80
N ALA A 38 -24.12 8.77 15.22
CA ALA A 38 -24.27 7.71 14.23
C ALA A 38 -23.46 8.03 12.96
N ILE A 39 -23.58 9.26 12.44
CA ILE A 39 -22.82 9.71 11.26
C ILE A 39 -21.32 9.66 11.51
N LEU A 40 -20.85 10.14 12.67
CA LEU A 40 -19.45 10.06 13.06
C LEU A 40 -18.94 8.62 13.14
N GLY A 41 -19.75 7.70 13.67
CA GLY A 41 -19.41 6.28 13.70
C GLY A 41 -19.28 5.67 12.31
N GLU A 42 -20.22 5.99 11.41
CA GLU A 42 -20.17 5.55 10.01
C GLU A 42 -18.97 6.14 9.25
N MET A 43 -18.70 7.43 9.42
CA MET A 43 -17.53 8.11 8.85
C MET A 43 -16.23 7.46 9.32
N ALA A 44 -16.09 7.21 10.63
CA ALA A 44 -14.90 6.56 11.20
C ALA A 44 -14.72 5.12 10.67
N ALA A 45 -15.81 4.37 10.49
CA ALA A 45 -15.78 3.04 9.90
C ALA A 45 -15.35 3.08 8.41
N LEU A 46 -15.83 4.05 7.64
CA LEU A 46 -15.41 4.26 6.25
C LEU A 46 -13.97 4.72 6.16
N GLU A 47 -13.52 5.63 7.02
CA GLU A 47 -12.13 6.07 7.10
C GLU A 47 -11.22 4.89 7.45
N ALA A 48 -11.61 4.06 8.42
CA ALA A 48 -10.88 2.84 8.75
C ALA A 48 -10.83 1.86 7.58
N ALA A 49 -11.91 1.70 6.82
CA ALA A 49 -11.96 0.84 5.64
C ALA A 49 -11.13 1.38 4.44
N ILE A 50 -11.06 2.70 4.28
CA ILE A 50 -10.22 3.37 3.27
C ILE A 50 -8.73 3.31 3.68
N LYS A 51 -8.45 3.43 4.98
CA LYS A 51 -7.10 3.46 5.56
C LYS A 51 -6.52 2.07 5.78
N LEU A 52 -7.36 1.05 6.01
CA LEU A 52 -6.98 -0.34 5.85
C LEU A 52 -6.28 -0.45 4.50
N PRO A 53 -5.06 -1.02 4.44
CA PRO A 53 -4.31 -1.08 3.20
C PRO A 53 -5.15 -1.88 2.21
N VAL A 54 -5.87 -1.17 1.35
CA VAL A 54 -6.36 -1.67 0.07
C VAL A 54 -5.13 -2.32 -0.53
N GLN A 55 -5.12 -3.65 -0.53
CA GLN A 55 -4.00 -4.52 -0.89
C GLN A 55 -3.14 -3.81 -1.91
N GLU A 56 -1.91 -3.47 -1.52
CA GLU A 56 -0.96 -2.74 -2.36
C GLU A 56 -1.10 -3.30 -3.77
N GLU A 57 -1.54 -2.45 -4.71
CA GLU A 57 -1.58 -2.81 -6.13
C GLU A 57 -0.26 -3.52 -6.39
N GLN A 58 -0.32 -4.83 -6.68
CA GLN A 58 0.88 -5.66 -6.71
C GLN A 58 1.83 -5.07 -7.73
N SER A 59 2.76 -4.25 -7.24
CA SER A 59 3.63 -3.47 -8.11
C SER A 59 4.42 -4.47 -8.91
N ILE A 60 4.34 -4.36 -10.23
CA ILE A 60 5.07 -5.24 -11.13
C ILE A 60 6.55 -5.13 -10.74
N PRO A 61 7.20 -6.24 -10.33
CA PRO A 61 8.56 -6.17 -9.83
C PRO A 61 9.52 -5.78 -10.95
N GLU A 62 10.46 -4.88 -10.66
CA GLU A 62 11.51 -4.53 -11.62
C GLU A 62 12.52 -5.69 -11.71
N MET A 63 12.41 -6.46 -12.78
CA MET A 63 13.29 -7.59 -13.07
C MET A 63 14.45 -7.15 -13.96
N LEU A 64 15.68 -7.29 -13.45
CA LEU A 64 16.89 -6.87 -14.17
C LEU A 64 17.81 -8.06 -14.46
N THR A 65 18.50 -8.02 -15.60
CA THR A 65 19.61 -8.95 -15.85
C THR A 65 20.74 -8.69 -14.85
N ILE A 66 21.53 -9.72 -14.56
CA ILE A 66 22.72 -9.58 -13.69
C ILE A 66 23.61 -8.42 -14.13
N ARG A 67 23.81 -8.23 -15.44
CA ARG A 67 24.63 -7.13 -15.96
C ARG A 67 24.04 -5.75 -15.63
N LYS A 68 22.74 -5.53 -15.82
CA LYS A 68 22.09 -4.26 -15.45
C LYS A 68 22.09 -4.05 -13.94
N ALA A 69 21.89 -5.11 -13.16
CA ALA A 69 21.94 -5.04 -11.71
C ALA A 69 23.36 -4.68 -11.21
N ALA A 70 24.40 -5.22 -11.85
CA ALA A 70 25.79 -4.87 -11.58
C ALA A 70 26.08 -3.39 -11.87
N GLU A 71 25.62 -2.88 -13.02
CA GLU A 71 25.75 -1.47 -13.39
C GLU A 71 25.04 -0.53 -12.39
N LYS A 72 23.85 -0.91 -11.88
CA LYS A 72 23.10 -0.10 -10.90
C LYS A 72 23.66 -0.16 -9.48
N THR A 73 24.07 -1.33 -9.02
CA THR A 73 24.53 -1.54 -7.63
C THR A 73 26.03 -1.31 -7.44
N GLY A 74 26.81 -1.30 -8.52
CA GLY A 74 28.26 -1.29 -8.47
C GLY A 74 28.90 -2.64 -8.09
N LEU A 75 28.11 -3.69 -7.88
CA LEU A 75 28.62 -5.03 -7.62
C LEU A 75 29.14 -5.70 -8.89
N SER A 76 30.12 -6.57 -8.75
CA SER A 76 30.61 -7.35 -9.90
C SER A 76 29.57 -8.36 -10.38
N TYR A 77 29.58 -8.63 -11.68
CA TYR A 77 28.70 -9.63 -12.30
C TYR A 77 28.80 -10.99 -11.61
N ASP A 78 30.02 -11.43 -11.30
CA ASP A 78 30.26 -12.71 -10.64
C ASP A 78 29.77 -12.75 -9.20
N CYS A 79 29.82 -11.63 -8.47
CA CYS A 79 29.27 -11.53 -7.13
C CYS A 79 27.76 -11.82 -7.15
N ILE A 80 27.02 -11.07 -7.98
CA ILE A 80 25.56 -11.25 -8.11
C ILE A 80 25.24 -12.66 -8.62
N ARG A 81 25.99 -13.18 -9.58
CA ARG A 81 25.81 -14.56 -10.07
C ARG A 81 26.00 -15.59 -8.95
N LYS A 82 27.02 -15.44 -8.10
CA LYS A 82 27.23 -16.32 -6.93
C LYS A 82 26.08 -16.21 -5.95
N LEU A 83 25.53 -15.00 -5.71
CA LEU A 83 24.35 -14.83 -4.86
C LEU A 83 23.12 -15.57 -5.40
N CYS A 84 22.90 -15.55 -6.72
CA CYS A 84 21.86 -16.36 -7.36
C CYS A 84 22.12 -17.87 -7.16
N LEU A 85 23.34 -18.34 -7.42
CA LEU A 85 23.67 -19.77 -7.27
C LEU A 85 23.53 -20.25 -5.82
N GLN A 86 23.89 -19.40 -4.85
CA GLN A 86 23.72 -19.64 -3.42
C GLN A 86 22.27 -19.44 -2.93
N LYS A 87 21.35 -19.01 -3.80
CA LYS A 87 19.95 -18.73 -3.50
C LYS A 87 19.73 -17.71 -2.37
N LYS A 88 20.65 -16.75 -2.20
CA LYS A 88 20.55 -15.70 -1.17
C LYS A 88 19.62 -14.55 -1.53
N ILE A 89 19.38 -14.37 -2.84
CA ILE A 89 18.57 -13.29 -3.41
C ILE A 89 17.45 -13.87 -4.25
N THR A 90 16.35 -13.12 -4.42
CA THR A 90 15.22 -13.52 -5.26
C THR A 90 15.54 -13.30 -6.75
N PHE A 91 15.48 -14.37 -7.53
CA PHE A 91 15.71 -14.33 -8.98
C PHE A 91 14.81 -15.32 -9.72
N VAL A 92 14.70 -15.14 -11.03
CA VAL A 92 14.03 -16.04 -11.97
C VAL A 92 15.00 -16.40 -13.09
N MET A 93 15.00 -17.67 -13.50
CA MET A 93 15.73 -18.10 -14.69
C MET A 93 14.86 -17.97 -15.94
N VAL A 94 15.40 -17.34 -16.97
CA VAL A 94 14.78 -17.21 -18.30
C VAL A 94 15.73 -17.84 -19.31
N GLY A 95 15.47 -19.11 -19.64
CA GLY A 95 16.37 -19.94 -20.43
C GLY A 95 17.72 -20.10 -19.73
N THR A 96 18.77 -19.52 -20.31
CA THR A 96 20.13 -19.54 -19.77
C THR A 96 20.49 -18.31 -18.92
N LYS A 97 19.61 -17.31 -18.86
CA LYS A 97 19.85 -16.04 -18.16
C LYS A 97 19.15 -15.99 -16.81
N TYR A 98 19.70 -15.17 -15.92
CA TYR A 98 19.10 -14.84 -14.63
C TYR A 98 18.56 -13.41 -14.65
N LEU A 99 17.31 -13.26 -14.20
CA LEU A 99 16.70 -11.98 -13.89
C LEU A 99 16.56 -11.87 -12.37
N VAL A 100 17.09 -10.81 -11.80
CA VAL A 100 17.07 -10.52 -10.37
C VAL A 100 15.96 -9.51 -10.09
N ASN A 101 15.19 -9.74 -9.03
CA ASN A 101 14.26 -8.73 -8.53
C ASN A 101 15.07 -7.60 -7.88
N PHE A 102 15.05 -6.42 -8.49
CA PHE A 102 15.91 -5.32 -8.05
C PHE A 102 15.50 -4.77 -6.68
N GLY A 103 14.20 -4.64 -6.40
CA GLY A 103 13.73 -4.18 -5.08
C GLY A 103 14.22 -5.08 -3.96
N LYS A 104 14.04 -6.41 -4.11
CA LYS A 104 14.53 -7.39 -3.12
C LYS A 104 16.04 -7.44 -3.02
N LEU A 105 16.76 -7.15 -4.10
CA LEU A 105 18.22 -7.01 -4.05
C LEU A 105 18.63 -5.79 -3.20
N VAL A 106 17.96 -4.66 -3.36
CA VAL A 106 18.22 -3.45 -2.54
C VAL A 106 17.92 -3.71 -1.07
N ASP A 107 16.80 -4.37 -0.76
CA ASP A 107 16.45 -4.78 0.61
C ASP A 107 17.54 -5.66 1.23
N PHE A 108 18.07 -6.63 0.46
CA PHE A 108 19.16 -7.50 0.88
C PHE A 108 20.45 -6.71 1.16
N LEU A 109 20.81 -5.76 0.28
CA LEU A 109 22.03 -4.95 0.45
C LEU A 109 21.93 -4.00 1.63
N ASN A 110 20.74 -3.49 1.93
CA ASN A 110 20.48 -2.64 3.09
C ASN A 110 20.33 -3.43 4.41
N GLY A 111 20.50 -4.76 4.38
CA GLY A 111 20.35 -5.63 5.55
C GLY A 111 18.91 -5.80 6.03
N GLN A 112 17.93 -5.41 5.21
CA GLN A 112 16.49 -5.56 5.48
C GLN A 112 15.94 -6.88 4.93
N GLY A 113 16.76 -7.63 4.19
CA GLY A 113 16.42 -8.95 3.66
C GLY A 113 16.36 -10.01 4.77
N ALA A 114 15.17 -10.27 5.28
CA ALA A 114 14.88 -11.47 6.07
C ALA A 114 14.90 -12.71 5.16
N ASN A 115 16.09 -13.23 4.85
CA ASN A 115 16.25 -14.53 4.20
C ASN A 115 17.09 -15.43 5.11
N ALA A 116 16.40 -16.13 6.02
CA ALA A 116 16.82 -17.40 6.60
C ALA A 116 16.26 -18.55 5.75
#